data_AF-K6CIR6-F1
#
_entry.id   AF-K6CIR6-F1
#
_cell.length_a   1.000
_cell.length_b   1.000
_cell.length_c   1.000
_cell.angle_alpha   90.00
_cell.angle_beta   90.00
_cell.angle_gamma   90.00
#
_symmetry.space_group_name_H-M   'P 1'
#
loop_
_entity.id
_entity.type
_entity.pdbx_description
1 polymer ?
#
loop_
_entity_poly.entity_id
_entity_poly.type
_entity_poly.pdbx_seq_one_letter_code
_entity_poly.pdbx_strand_id
1 'polypeptide(L)'
;MNHRLKIQTLPGYRDMLRTSVSSGGSKLALFNPQDEGYELIGNDLYYNGVLLSMEDILEQVVDVSINKPLREPLLPYAIYSFIRSDPFDLRNNIQFETTVLEFSKYFGLSTGSKGFQLLEKLDVFRTVYGVIPEFGVFPFLEIHYQAGKLVLISHYLHHAFNMMLSDCFDRFGERGFYESDKVHASIVAERNKTAALIVIELVRLVVTAGRKGKPHISLRELAACIPTLYSIWVSKNSTSYKNRQLHRAFDGVVELLEQKTVLFNELQELTVNIPRLKVSSPNEVIRISFNNNRGRGEKSNEK
;
A
#
# COMPACT_ATOMS: atom_id res chain seq x y z
N MET A 1 12.51 -16.49 -8.51
CA MET A 1 12.87 -15.07 -8.34
C MET A 1 12.11 -14.54 -7.15
N ASN A 2 12.80 -13.95 -6.15
CA ASN A 2 12.15 -13.38 -4.97
C ASN A 2 11.80 -11.90 -5.25
N HIS A 3 10.72 -11.69 -6.02
CA HIS A 3 10.22 -10.33 -6.28
C HIS A 3 9.82 -9.62 -4.98
N ARG A 4 9.95 -8.29 -4.97
CA ARG A 4 9.76 -7.45 -3.79
C ARG A 4 8.73 -6.38 -4.07
N LEU A 5 7.94 -6.05 -3.05
CA LEU A 5 7.08 -4.87 -3.11
C LEU A 5 7.92 -3.61 -2.87
N LYS A 6 7.66 -2.55 -3.65
CA LYS A 6 8.15 -1.19 -3.45
C LYS A 6 7.15 -0.44 -2.56
N ILE A 7 7.48 -0.34 -1.28
CA ILE A 7 6.64 0.29 -0.24
C ILE A 7 7.12 1.72 -0.02
N GLN A 8 6.25 2.70 -0.23
CA GLN A 8 6.57 4.11 -0.03
C GLN A 8 6.91 4.39 1.42
N THR A 9 8.01 5.10 1.65
CA THR A 9 8.47 5.54 2.98
C THR A 9 8.55 7.06 3.10
N LEU A 10 8.45 7.80 1.99
CA LEU A 10 8.50 9.26 2.01
C LEU A 10 7.20 9.84 2.65
N PRO A 11 7.32 10.74 3.65
CA PRO A 11 6.15 11.40 4.23
C PRO A 11 5.32 12.15 3.17
N GLY A 12 3.99 12.04 3.26
CA GLY A 12 3.04 12.63 2.30
C GLY A 12 2.66 11.72 1.13
N TYR A 13 3.40 10.63 0.89
CA TYR A 13 3.12 9.68 -0.21
C TYR A 13 2.59 8.33 0.31
N ARG A 14 2.32 8.25 1.62
CA ARG A 14 1.91 7.02 2.29
C ARG A 14 0.58 6.47 1.77
N ASP A 15 -0.32 7.36 1.38
CA ASP A 15 -1.70 7.03 0.99
C ASP A 15 -1.86 6.78 -0.51
N MET A 16 -0.77 6.84 -1.29
CA MET A 16 -0.82 6.71 -2.74
C MET A 16 -1.42 5.39 -3.25
N LEU A 17 -1.34 4.33 -2.44
CA LEU A 17 -1.77 2.98 -2.82
C LEU A 17 -2.95 2.49 -1.96
N ARG A 18 -3.68 3.39 -1.30
CA ARG A 18 -4.80 3.01 -0.41
C ARG A 18 -5.89 4.08 -0.34
N THR A 19 -7.07 3.65 0.06
CA THR A 19 -8.25 4.52 0.20
C THR A 19 -8.37 5.16 1.59
N SER A 20 -7.67 4.65 2.60
CA SER A 20 -7.57 5.34 3.89
C SER A 20 -6.55 6.48 3.81
N VAL A 21 -6.99 7.70 4.09
CA VAL A 21 -6.10 8.85 4.26
C VAL A 21 -5.59 8.91 5.69
N SER A 22 -4.27 8.84 5.83
CA SER A 22 -3.58 9.15 7.08
C SER A 22 -3.59 10.68 7.28
N SER A 23 -3.97 11.11 8.49
CA SER A 23 -4.23 12.51 8.89
C SER A 23 -3.38 13.59 8.18
N GLY A 24 -4.07 14.67 7.75
CA GLY A 24 -3.56 16.03 7.51
C GLY A 24 -2.12 16.14 6.98
N GLY A 25 -1.88 15.69 5.75
CA GLY A 25 -0.56 15.80 5.12
C GLY A 25 -0.30 14.87 3.95
N SER A 26 -1.27 14.01 3.60
CA SER A 26 -1.16 13.26 2.35
C SER A 26 -1.24 14.19 1.16
N LYS A 27 -0.32 14.01 0.22
CA LYS A 27 -0.29 14.74 -1.05
C LYS A 27 -1.19 14.10 -2.11
N LEU A 28 -1.64 12.88 -1.87
CA LEU A 28 -2.37 12.08 -2.85
C LEU A 28 -3.00 10.86 -2.19
N ALA A 29 -4.08 10.37 -2.78
CA ALA A 29 -4.85 9.25 -2.23
C ALA A 29 -5.57 8.48 -3.33
N LEU A 30 -6.05 7.28 -3.01
CA LEU A 30 -7.04 6.59 -3.84
C LEU A 30 -8.45 6.95 -3.39
N PHE A 31 -9.34 7.14 -4.36
CA PHE A 31 -10.76 7.38 -4.19
C PHE A 31 -11.56 6.24 -4.81
N ASN A 32 -12.38 5.57 -4.01
CA ASN A 32 -13.19 4.41 -4.39
C ASN A 32 -14.64 4.62 -3.90
N PRO A 33 -15.43 5.46 -4.59
CA PRO A 33 -16.79 5.80 -4.16
C PRO A 33 -17.78 4.61 -4.22
N GLN A 34 -17.51 3.59 -5.05
CA GLN A 34 -18.38 2.42 -5.31
C GLN A 34 -19.82 2.74 -5.76
N ASP A 35 -20.11 3.99 -6.07
CA ASP A 35 -21.40 4.46 -6.56
C ASP A 35 -21.31 4.71 -8.06
N GLU A 36 -22.29 4.21 -8.82
CA GLU A 36 -22.35 4.30 -10.27
C GLU A 36 -22.58 5.75 -10.77
N GLY A 37 -23.02 6.66 -9.90
CA GLY A 37 -23.19 8.07 -10.24
C GLY A 37 -21.86 8.81 -10.49
N TYR A 38 -20.71 8.22 -10.17
CA TYR A 38 -19.40 8.84 -10.39
C TYR A 38 -18.85 8.54 -11.78
N GLU A 39 -18.62 9.58 -12.56
CA GLU A 39 -18.09 9.49 -13.92
C GLU A 39 -16.89 10.40 -14.09
N LEU A 40 -15.79 9.88 -14.64
CA LEU A 40 -14.62 10.68 -15.00
C LEU A 40 -14.66 10.98 -16.50
N ILE A 41 -14.72 12.26 -16.86
CA ILE A 41 -14.72 12.73 -18.25
C ILE A 41 -13.49 13.61 -18.44
N GLY A 42 -12.48 13.09 -19.16
CA GLY A 42 -11.16 13.71 -19.18
C GLY A 42 -10.51 13.63 -17.79
N ASN A 43 -10.26 14.78 -17.16
CA ASN A 43 -9.72 14.88 -15.81
C ASN A 43 -10.75 15.42 -14.79
N ASP A 44 -11.99 15.60 -15.22
CA ASP A 44 -13.07 16.19 -14.45
C ASP A 44 -13.98 15.09 -13.91
N LEU A 45 -14.17 15.06 -12.59
CA LEU A 45 -15.00 14.06 -11.91
C LEU A 45 -16.41 14.61 -11.68
N TYR A 46 -17.40 13.88 -12.18
CA TYR A 46 -18.81 14.22 -12.03
C TYR A 46 -19.49 13.25 -11.05
N TYR A 47 -20.48 13.74 -10.31
CA TYR A 47 -21.42 12.91 -9.57
C TYR A 47 -22.85 13.25 -10.03
N ASN A 48 -23.55 12.28 -10.61
CA ASN A 48 -24.89 12.44 -11.18
C ASN A 48 -24.98 13.63 -12.16
N GLY A 49 -23.97 13.78 -13.02
CA GLY A 49 -23.89 14.86 -14.02
C GLY A 49 -23.44 16.23 -13.47
N VAL A 50 -23.16 16.35 -12.17
CA VAL A 50 -22.64 17.58 -11.56
C VAL A 50 -21.13 17.48 -11.41
N LEU A 51 -20.41 18.46 -11.96
CA LEU A 51 -18.95 18.57 -11.80
C LEU A 51 -18.60 18.80 -10.33
N LEU A 52 -17.75 17.96 -9.77
CA LEU A 52 -17.24 18.11 -8.41
C LEU A 52 -16.02 19.05 -8.41
N SER A 53 -15.98 19.97 -7.46
CA SER A 53 -14.77 20.76 -7.21
C SER A 53 -13.69 19.88 -6.55
N MET A 54 -12.42 20.29 -6.64
CA MET A 54 -11.35 19.59 -5.94
C MET A 54 -11.56 19.57 -4.42
N GLU A 55 -12.15 20.63 -3.86
CA GLU A 55 -12.50 20.69 -2.43
C GLU A 55 -13.53 19.60 -2.08
N ASP A 56 -14.62 19.49 -2.84
CA ASP A 56 -15.64 18.45 -2.64
C ASP A 56 -15.03 17.04 -2.75
N ILE A 57 -14.14 16.83 -3.72
CA ILE A 57 -13.48 15.54 -3.92
C ILE A 57 -12.62 15.20 -2.70
N LEU A 58 -11.86 16.16 -2.16
CA LEU A 58 -11.01 15.94 -1.00
C LEU A 58 -11.82 15.66 0.27
N GLU A 59 -12.97 16.31 0.45
CA GLU A 59 -13.90 15.98 1.53
C GLU A 59 -14.43 14.54 1.41
N GLN A 60 -14.80 14.11 0.20
CA GLN A 60 -15.30 12.77 -0.04
C GLN A 60 -14.21 11.68 0.09
N VAL A 61 -12.96 12.01 -0.27
CA VAL A 61 -11.81 11.10 -0.14
C VAL A 61 -11.55 10.73 1.32
N VAL A 62 -11.78 11.64 2.27
CA VAL A 62 -11.62 11.35 3.71
C VAL A 62 -12.87 10.73 4.34
N ASP A 63 -14.03 10.82 3.68
CA ASP A 63 -15.26 10.21 4.15
C ASP A 63 -15.31 8.71 3.83
N VAL A 64 -15.09 7.86 4.84
CA VAL A 64 -15.18 6.39 4.75
C VAL A 64 -16.57 5.85 4.35
N SER A 65 -17.62 6.68 4.47
CA SER A 65 -18.96 6.37 4.02
C SER A 65 -19.10 6.49 2.49
N ILE A 66 -18.20 7.23 1.85
CA ILE A 66 -18.10 7.40 0.39
C ILE A 66 -16.89 6.62 -0.12
N ASN A 67 -15.66 6.97 0.31
CA ASN A 67 -14.43 6.32 -0.09
C ASN A 67 -14.27 4.94 0.57
N LYS A 68 -14.80 3.91 -0.07
CA LYS A 68 -14.84 2.56 0.48
C LYS A 68 -13.47 1.89 0.48
N PRO A 69 -13.21 1.00 1.45
CA PRO A 69 -12.06 0.11 1.40
C PRO A 69 -12.01 -0.70 0.10
N LEU A 70 -10.83 -0.83 -0.49
CA LEU A 70 -10.63 -1.72 -1.64
C LEU A 70 -10.86 -3.18 -1.23
N ARG A 71 -11.54 -3.95 -2.09
CA ARG A 71 -11.72 -5.39 -1.90
C ARG A 71 -10.39 -6.15 -1.92
N GLU A 72 -9.43 -5.67 -2.72
CA GLU A 72 -8.09 -6.23 -2.85
C GLU A 72 -7.02 -5.18 -2.47
N PRO A 73 -6.87 -4.85 -1.17
CA PRO A 73 -6.07 -3.71 -0.74
C PRO A 73 -4.55 -3.92 -0.87
N LEU A 74 -4.10 -5.15 -1.17
CA LEU A 74 -2.69 -5.45 -1.44
C LEU A 74 -2.32 -5.29 -2.92
N LEU A 75 -3.30 -5.33 -3.83
CA LEU A 75 -3.04 -5.25 -5.26
C LEU A 75 -2.47 -3.90 -5.71
N PRO A 76 -2.86 -2.74 -5.17
CA PRO A 76 -2.20 -1.47 -5.53
C PRO A 76 -0.69 -1.48 -5.29
N TYR A 77 -0.24 -2.02 -4.16
CA TYR A 77 1.19 -2.25 -3.87
C TYR A 77 1.84 -3.17 -4.90
N ALA A 78 1.15 -4.24 -5.27
CA ALA A 78 1.62 -5.22 -6.24
C ALA A 78 1.80 -4.61 -7.63
N ILE A 79 0.74 -3.96 -8.15
CA ILE A 79 0.70 -3.28 -9.45
C ILE A 79 1.81 -2.25 -9.53
N TYR A 80 1.88 -1.37 -8.53
CA TYR A 80 2.92 -0.34 -8.46
C TYR A 80 4.33 -0.94 -8.51
N SER A 81 4.58 -1.98 -7.73
CA SER A 81 5.91 -2.62 -7.66
C SER A 81 6.30 -3.29 -8.97
N PHE A 82 5.32 -3.86 -9.69
CA PHE A 82 5.52 -4.49 -10.98
C PHE A 82 5.86 -3.46 -12.06
N ILE A 83 5.05 -2.40 -12.22
CA ILE A 83 5.30 -1.36 -13.23
C ILE A 83 6.56 -0.53 -12.93
N ARG A 84 7.04 -0.57 -11.69
CA ARG A 84 8.29 0.07 -11.26
C ARG A 84 9.51 -0.84 -11.45
N SER A 85 9.32 -2.13 -11.70
CA SER A 85 10.41 -3.10 -11.85
C SER A 85 10.97 -3.14 -13.26
N ASP A 86 12.28 -3.30 -13.40
CA ASP A 86 12.99 -3.48 -14.68
C ASP A 86 12.35 -4.64 -15.49
N PRO A 87 11.97 -4.43 -16.76
CA PRO A 87 12.31 -3.31 -17.66
C PRO A 87 11.33 -2.14 -17.69
N PHE A 88 10.32 -2.13 -16.82
CA PHE A 88 9.34 -1.06 -16.78
C PHE A 88 9.86 0.18 -16.04
N ASP A 89 9.67 1.35 -16.66
CA ASP A 89 10.06 2.64 -16.09
C ASP A 89 8.88 3.62 -16.05
N LEU A 90 8.28 3.71 -14.87
CA LEU A 90 7.16 4.60 -14.55
C LEU A 90 7.49 6.09 -14.71
N ARG A 91 8.78 6.48 -14.73
CA ARG A 91 9.18 7.88 -14.92
C ARG A 91 8.81 8.43 -16.29
N ASN A 92 8.90 7.57 -17.30
CA ASN A 92 8.86 7.97 -18.71
C ASN A 92 7.67 7.35 -19.45
N ASN A 93 6.96 6.41 -18.82
CA ASN A 93 5.86 5.69 -19.44
C ASN A 93 4.64 5.66 -18.53
N ILE A 94 3.47 5.75 -19.15
CA ILE A 94 2.17 5.54 -18.51
C ILE A 94 1.57 4.18 -18.86
N GLN A 95 2.04 3.54 -19.94
CA GLN A 95 1.52 2.30 -20.51
C GLN A 95 2.55 1.17 -20.36
N PHE A 96 2.09 0.02 -19.90
CA PHE A 96 2.91 -1.15 -19.62
C PHE A 96 2.25 -2.40 -20.21
N GLU A 97 2.97 -3.08 -21.11
CA GLU A 97 2.51 -4.34 -21.70
C GLU A 97 3.12 -5.54 -20.97
N THR A 98 2.28 -6.52 -20.64
CA THR A 98 2.68 -7.76 -19.98
C THR A 98 1.72 -8.89 -20.35
N THR A 99 1.90 -10.07 -19.77
CA THR A 99 0.93 -11.17 -19.79
C THR A 99 0.36 -11.43 -18.41
N VAL A 100 -0.84 -12.02 -18.34
CA VAL A 100 -1.43 -12.46 -17.06
C VAL A 100 -0.51 -13.47 -16.34
N LEU A 101 0.21 -14.29 -17.09
CA LEU A 101 1.15 -15.27 -16.57
C LEU A 101 2.35 -14.60 -15.89
N GLU A 102 2.99 -13.64 -16.54
CA GLU A 102 4.11 -12.89 -15.97
C GLU A 102 3.68 -12.10 -14.74
N PHE A 103 2.52 -11.46 -14.82
CA PHE A 103 1.97 -10.68 -13.71
C PHE A 103 1.67 -11.59 -12.50
N SER A 104 1.05 -12.75 -12.73
CA SER A 104 0.78 -13.76 -11.70
C SER A 104 2.06 -14.35 -11.11
N LYS A 105 3.07 -14.63 -11.95
CA LYS A 105 4.37 -15.17 -11.54
C LYS A 105 5.13 -14.18 -10.66
N TYR A 106 5.10 -12.89 -10.99
CA TYR A 106 5.75 -11.85 -10.18
C TYR A 106 5.21 -11.86 -8.74
N PHE A 107 3.89 -12.02 -8.58
CA PHE A 107 3.21 -12.04 -7.29
C PHE A 107 3.21 -13.42 -6.61
N GLY A 108 3.82 -14.45 -7.22
CA GLY A 108 3.78 -15.82 -6.69
C GLY A 108 2.37 -16.40 -6.59
N LEU A 109 1.48 -15.99 -7.50
CA LEU A 109 0.09 -16.43 -7.54
C LEU A 109 -0.05 -17.71 -8.35
N SER A 110 -0.87 -18.65 -7.85
CA SER A 110 -1.24 -19.83 -8.61
C SER A 110 -2.22 -19.48 -9.72
N THR A 111 -1.99 -20.02 -10.91
CA THR A 111 -2.87 -19.91 -12.08
C THR A 111 -3.80 -21.12 -12.15
N GLY A 112 -5.06 -20.94 -12.58
CA GLY A 112 -6.06 -22.01 -12.74
C GLY A 112 -7.45 -21.66 -12.20
N SER A 113 -8.44 -22.55 -12.37
CA SER A 113 -9.85 -22.31 -12.00
C SER A 113 -10.09 -22.14 -10.49
N LYS A 114 -9.18 -22.65 -9.66
CA LYS A 114 -9.15 -22.43 -8.20
C LYS A 114 -8.02 -21.47 -7.77
N GLY A 115 -7.30 -20.91 -8.74
CA GLY A 115 -6.19 -20.00 -8.52
C GLY A 115 -6.65 -18.59 -8.18
N PHE A 116 -5.70 -17.68 -8.02
CA PHE A 116 -6.01 -16.27 -7.82
C PHE A 116 -6.59 -15.70 -9.11
N GLN A 117 -7.88 -15.32 -9.10
CA GLN A 117 -8.58 -14.74 -10.25
C GLN A 117 -8.11 -13.31 -10.52
N LEU A 118 -6.90 -13.17 -11.06
CA LEU A 118 -6.23 -11.89 -11.20
C LEU A 118 -7.01 -10.91 -12.07
N LEU A 119 -7.54 -11.34 -13.22
CA LEU A 119 -8.31 -10.47 -14.11
C LEU A 119 -9.58 -9.92 -13.46
N GLU A 120 -10.38 -10.76 -12.82
CA GLU A 120 -11.59 -10.34 -12.08
C GLU A 120 -11.24 -9.35 -10.97
N LYS A 121 -10.14 -9.61 -10.27
CA LYS A 121 -9.67 -8.73 -9.19
C LYS A 121 -9.06 -7.43 -9.67
N LEU A 122 -8.55 -7.38 -10.90
CA LEU A 122 -8.07 -6.14 -11.51
C LEU A 122 -9.22 -5.27 -12.01
N ASP A 123 -10.33 -5.89 -12.43
CA ASP A 123 -11.52 -5.17 -12.91
C ASP A 123 -12.09 -4.19 -11.88
N VAL A 124 -11.92 -4.49 -10.58
CA VAL A 124 -12.33 -3.61 -9.47
C VAL A 124 -11.67 -2.22 -9.51
N PHE A 125 -10.54 -2.08 -10.22
CA PHE A 125 -9.82 -0.81 -10.30
C PHE A 125 -10.37 0.15 -11.36
N ARG A 126 -11.29 -0.31 -12.22
CA ARG A 126 -11.93 0.54 -13.24
C ARG A 126 -12.72 1.70 -12.65
N THR A 127 -13.22 1.53 -11.42
CA THR A 127 -13.99 2.55 -10.68
C THR A 127 -13.18 3.16 -9.55
N VAL A 128 -11.85 3.00 -9.56
CA VAL A 128 -10.95 3.56 -8.56
C VAL A 128 -10.18 4.70 -9.21
N TYR A 129 -10.21 5.85 -8.55
CA TYR A 129 -9.55 7.06 -9.01
C TYR A 129 -8.34 7.36 -8.13
N GLY A 130 -7.31 7.94 -8.72
CA GLY A 130 -6.22 8.56 -8.02
C GLY A 130 -6.42 10.06 -7.96
N VAL A 131 -6.35 10.64 -6.77
CA VAL A 131 -6.55 12.07 -6.55
C VAL A 131 -5.21 12.72 -6.19
N ILE A 132 -4.85 13.76 -6.94
CA ILE A 132 -3.67 14.58 -6.69
C ILE A 132 -4.14 16.05 -6.69
N PRO A 133 -4.21 16.74 -5.54
CA PRO A 133 -4.80 18.08 -5.43
C PRO A 133 -4.25 19.10 -6.42
N GLU A 134 -2.96 19.01 -6.73
CA GLU A 134 -2.26 19.94 -7.63
C GLU A 134 -2.48 19.64 -9.11
N PHE A 135 -2.92 18.43 -9.47
CA PHE A 135 -2.97 17.96 -10.86
C PHE A 135 -4.36 17.51 -11.33
N GLY A 136 -5.25 17.10 -10.42
CA GLY A 136 -6.59 16.62 -10.75
C GLY A 136 -6.85 15.17 -10.33
N VAL A 137 -7.85 14.58 -10.99
CA VAL A 137 -8.28 13.20 -10.78
C VAL A 137 -7.97 12.38 -12.02
N PHE A 138 -7.48 11.17 -11.81
CA PHE A 138 -7.09 10.24 -12.87
C PHE A 138 -7.64 8.85 -12.56
N PRO A 139 -7.89 7.99 -13.56
CA PRO A 139 -8.08 6.57 -13.30
C PRO A 139 -6.86 6.02 -12.56
N PHE A 140 -7.07 5.21 -11.52
CA PHE A 140 -5.96 4.55 -10.85
C PHE A 140 -5.27 3.58 -11.81
N LEU A 141 -6.05 2.77 -12.53
CA LEU A 141 -5.56 1.80 -13.48
C LEU A 141 -6.58 1.53 -14.57
N GLU A 142 -6.21 1.79 -15.82
CA GLU A 142 -6.92 1.31 -17.00
C GLU A 142 -6.32 -0.03 -17.45
N ILE A 143 -7.19 -0.95 -17.85
CA ILE A 143 -6.81 -2.32 -18.17
C ILE A 143 -7.43 -2.71 -19.50
N HIS A 144 -6.59 -2.99 -20.49
CA HIS A 144 -7.00 -3.51 -21.78
C HIS A 144 -6.42 -4.91 -21.99
N TYR A 145 -7.25 -5.81 -22.52
CA TYR A 145 -6.82 -7.14 -22.93
C TYR A 145 -6.95 -7.28 -24.43
N GLN A 146 -5.81 -7.43 -25.12
CA GLN A 146 -5.77 -7.51 -26.57
C GLN A 146 -4.75 -8.58 -26.99
N ALA A 147 -5.18 -9.52 -27.84
CA ALA A 147 -4.32 -10.54 -28.44
C ALA A 147 -3.41 -11.30 -27.44
N GLY A 148 -3.93 -11.65 -26.24
CA GLY A 148 -3.16 -12.37 -25.22
C GLY A 148 -2.26 -11.49 -24.34
N LYS A 149 -2.22 -10.18 -24.61
CA LYS A 149 -1.49 -9.20 -23.80
C LYS A 149 -2.44 -8.48 -22.84
N LEU A 150 -1.89 -8.17 -21.66
CA LEU A 150 -2.46 -7.29 -20.66
C LEU A 150 -1.73 -5.94 -20.78
N VAL A 151 -2.48 -4.90 -21.15
CA VAL A 151 -1.99 -3.52 -21.22
C VAL A 151 -2.53 -2.77 -20.01
N LEU A 152 -1.62 -2.27 -19.20
CA LEU A 152 -1.90 -1.49 -17.99
C LEU A 152 -1.55 -0.02 -18.27
N ILE A 153 -2.48 0.90 -18.05
CA ILE A 153 -2.25 2.34 -18.22
C ILE A 153 -2.56 3.05 -16.90
N SER A 154 -1.67 3.91 -16.42
CA SER A 154 -1.89 4.69 -15.20
C SER A 154 -1.17 6.04 -15.23
N HIS A 155 -1.92 7.10 -15.54
CA HIS A 155 -1.46 8.48 -15.38
C HIS A 155 -1.22 8.82 -13.91
N TYR A 156 -2.09 8.34 -13.02
CA TYR A 156 -1.96 8.57 -11.59
C TYR A 156 -0.60 8.11 -11.04
N LEU A 157 -0.23 6.85 -11.30
CA LEU A 157 1.01 6.29 -10.74
C LEU A 157 2.24 6.98 -11.33
N HIS A 158 2.18 7.38 -12.60
CA HIS A 158 3.23 8.18 -13.24
C HIS A 158 3.43 9.53 -12.53
N HIS A 159 2.35 10.31 -12.34
CA HIS A 159 2.43 11.59 -11.64
C HIS A 159 2.84 11.43 -10.18
N ALA A 160 2.23 10.50 -9.46
CA ALA A 160 2.55 10.23 -8.06
C ALA A 160 4.03 9.85 -7.87
N PHE A 161 4.56 9.03 -8.78
CA PHE A 161 5.96 8.64 -8.75
C PHE A 161 6.92 9.81 -9.01
N ASN A 162 6.66 10.58 -10.06
CA ASN A 162 7.50 11.73 -10.42
C ASN A 162 7.46 12.83 -9.34
N MET A 163 6.29 13.07 -8.73
CA MET A 163 6.19 13.96 -7.57
C MET A 163 7.01 13.44 -6.39
N MET A 164 6.89 12.15 -6.05
CA MET A 164 7.66 11.55 -4.95
C MET A 164 9.16 11.65 -5.19
N LEU A 165 9.59 11.42 -6.45
CA LEU A 165 11.00 11.51 -6.84
C LEU A 165 11.52 12.94 -6.72
N SER A 166 10.77 13.94 -7.22
CA SER A 166 11.11 15.35 -7.10
C SER A 166 11.22 15.77 -5.63
N ASP A 167 10.19 15.50 -4.83
CA ASP A 167 10.18 15.83 -3.40
C ASP A 167 11.34 15.17 -2.64
N CYS A 168 11.70 13.95 -3.01
CA CYS A 168 12.81 13.25 -2.39
C CYS A 168 14.15 13.88 -2.76
N PHE A 169 14.34 14.21 -4.05
CA PHE A 169 15.53 14.89 -4.54
C PHE A 169 15.69 16.27 -3.89
N ASP A 170 14.62 17.05 -3.80
CA ASP A 170 14.64 18.38 -3.19
C ASP A 170 15.00 18.33 -1.70
N ARG A 171 14.54 17.30 -0.97
CA ARG A 171 14.78 17.15 0.47
C ARG A 171 16.10 16.49 0.82
N PHE A 172 16.53 15.51 0.02
CA PHE A 172 17.61 14.58 0.39
C PHE A 172 18.68 14.38 -0.71
N GLY A 173 18.51 15.03 -1.87
CA GLY A 173 19.37 14.87 -3.04
C GLY A 173 19.28 13.48 -3.67
N GLU A 174 20.28 13.13 -4.48
CA GLU A 174 20.36 11.86 -5.23
C GLU A 174 20.35 10.60 -4.35
N ARG A 175 20.70 10.74 -3.06
CA ARG A 175 20.75 9.62 -2.09
C ARG A 175 19.48 9.50 -1.24
N GLY A 176 18.43 10.23 -1.61
CA GLY A 176 17.16 10.20 -0.91
C GLY A 176 16.53 8.81 -0.87
N PHE A 177 16.04 8.43 0.31
CA PHE A 177 15.37 7.15 0.53
C PHE A 177 13.86 7.36 0.60
N TYR A 178 13.13 6.92 -0.42
CA TYR A 178 11.69 7.14 -0.55
C TYR A 178 10.88 5.85 -0.65
N GLU A 179 11.54 4.69 -0.78
CA GLU A 179 10.91 3.37 -0.89
C GLU A 179 11.69 2.27 -0.19
N SER A 180 10.96 1.27 0.28
CA SER A 180 11.49 0.02 0.81
C SER A 180 11.16 -1.17 -0.09
N ASP A 181 12.10 -2.11 -0.23
CA ASP A 181 11.93 -3.38 -0.94
C ASP A 181 11.94 -4.60 0.02
N LYS A 182 11.69 -4.37 1.31
CA LYS A 182 11.87 -5.41 2.34
C LYS A 182 10.75 -6.46 2.38
N VAL A 183 9.64 -6.25 1.67
CA VAL A 183 8.48 -7.16 1.64
C VAL A 183 8.50 -8.02 0.37
N HIS A 184 8.31 -9.33 0.49
CA HIS A 184 8.15 -10.23 -0.64
C HIS A 184 6.83 -9.99 -1.37
N ALA A 185 6.85 -9.96 -2.71
CA ALA A 185 5.64 -9.76 -3.52
C ALA A 185 4.57 -10.85 -3.30
N SER A 186 4.97 -12.05 -2.88
CA SER A 186 4.06 -13.14 -2.52
C SER A 186 3.11 -12.84 -1.37
N ILE A 187 3.35 -11.77 -0.60
CA ILE A 187 2.42 -11.35 0.48
C ILE A 187 1.02 -11.01 -0.07
N VAL A 188 0.93 -10.67 -1.36
CA VAL A 188 -0.34 -10.39 -2.05
C VAL A 188 -1.25 -11.62 -2.08
N ALA A 189 -0.69 -12.82 -2.03
CA ALA A 189 -1.42 -14.08 -2.01
C ALA A 189 -2.07 -14.39 -0.64
N GLU A 190 -1.70 -13.68 0.42
CA GLU A 190 -2.11 -14.05 1.79
C GLU A 190 -3.62 -14.02 1.99
N ARG A 191 -4.17 -15.03 2.67
CA ARG A 191 -5.62 -15.11 2.93
C ARG A 191 -6.06 -13.99 3.89
N ASN A 192 -5.25 -13.73 4.92
CA ASN A 192 -5.51 -12.66 5.88
C ASN A 192 -4.93 -11.33 5.36
N LYS A 193 -5.71 -10.64 4.52
CA LYS A 193 -5.30 -9.35 3.92
C LYS A 193 -4.99 -8.29 4.97
N THR A 194 -5.71 -8.30 6.09
CA THR A 194 -5.48 -7.35 7.20
C THR A 194 -4.12 -7.59 7.85
N ALA A 195 -3.77 -8.85 8.16
CA ALA A 195 -2.44 -9.17 8.71
C ALA A 195 -1.32 -8.77 7.74
N ALA A 196 -1.49 -9.04 6.44
CA ALA A 196 -0.54 -8.62 5.41
C ALA A 196 -0.36 -7.08 5.32
N LEU A 197 -1.45 -6.30 5.45
CA LEU A 197 -1.35 -4.84 5.52
C LEU A 197 -0.64 -4.38 6.79
N ILE A 198 -0.90 -5.02 7.94
CA ILE A 198 -0.17 -4.75 9.18
C ILE A 198 1.32 -4.98 8.98
N VAL A 199 1.72 -6.08 8.35
CA VAL A 199 3.12 -6.39 8.02
C VAL A 199 3.75 -5.26 7.18
N ILE A 200 3.06 -4.78 6.14
CA ILE A 200 3.53 -3.66 5.30
C ILE A 200 3.74 -2.39 6.14
N GLU A 201 2.81 -2.07 7.04
CA GLU A 201 2.94 -0.90 7.92
C GLU A 201 4.07 -1.04 8.93
N LEU A 202 4.25 -2.22 9.53
CA LEU A 202 5.35 -2.47 10.46
C LEU A 202 6.71 -2.41 9.74
N VAL A 203 6.80 -2.90 8.50
CA VAL A 203 8.01 -2.79 7.68
C VAL A 203 8.33 -1.34 7.37
N ARG A 204 7.33 -0.56 6.91
CA ARG A 204 7.48 0.87 6.67
C ARG A 204 8.01 1.57 7.93
N LEU A 205 7.40 1.29 9.08
CA LEU A 205 7.79 1.85 10.37
C LEU A 205 9.26 1.52 10.72
N VAL A 206 9.68 0.25 10.61
CA VAL A 206 11.07 -0.18 10.84
C VAL A 206 12.04 0.55 9.93
N VAL A 207 11.72 0.64 8.64
CA VAL A 207 12.60 1.24 7.64
C VAL A 207 12.73 2.74 7.86
N THR A 208 11.62 3.44 8.13
CA THR A 208 11.64 4.89 8.42
C THR A 208 12.39 5.22 9.71
N ALA A 209 12.46 4.30 10.67
CA ALA A 209 13.24 4.48 11.90
C ALA A 209 14.76 4.37 11.69
N GLY A 210 15.21 3.81 10.57
CA GLY A 210 16.63 3.73 10.21
C GLY A 210 17.44 2.71 11.01
N ARG A 211 18.68 3.05 11.38
CA ARG A 211 19.71 2.08 11.85
C ARG A 211 19.54 1.60 13.29
N LYS A 212 18.97 2.40 14.17
CA LYS A 212 18.69 2.02 15.57
C LYS A 212 17.37 2.68 15.94
N GLY A 213 16.40 1.86 16.30
CA GLY A 213 15.08 2.36 16.64
C GLY A 213 14.36 1.45 17.60
N LYS A 214 13.52 2.06 18.43
CA LYS A 214 12.41 1.39 19.11
C LYS A 214 11.11 1.89 18.49
N PRO A 215 10.91 1.73 17.17
CA PRO A 215 9.77 2.33 16.57
C PRO A 215 8.51 1.63 17.05
N HIS A 216 7.45 2.40 17.09
CA HIS A 216 6.23 1.99 17.73
C HIS A 216 5.04 2.62 17.03
N ILE A 217 3.90 1.96 17.09
CA ILE A 217 2.66 2.45 16.52
C ILE A 217 1.51 2.04 17.43
N SER A 218 0.63 2.99 17.73
CA SER A 218 -0.59 2.70 18.48
C SER A 218 -1.60 1.97 17.60
N LEU A 219 -2.51 1.20 18.22
CA LEU A 219 -3.62 0.59 17.49
C LEU A 219 -4.47 1.64 16.76
N ARG A 220 -4.66 2.82 17.36
CA ARG A 220 -5.35 3.96 16.73
C ARG A 220 -4.71 4.39 15.41
N GLU A 221 -3.41 4.65 15.44
CA GLU A 221 -2.66 5.10 14.24
C GLU A 221 -2.65 4.01 13.17
N LEU A 222 -2.47 2.75 13.58
CA LEU A 222 -2.50 1.62 12.65
C LEU A 222 -3.89 1.44 12.04
N ALA A 223 -4.97 1.61 12.82
CA ALA A 223 -6.34 1.55 12.32
C ALA A 223 -6.65 2.68 11.33
N ALA A 224 -6.14 3.89 11.56
CA ALA A 224 -6.27 5.00 10.59
C ALA A 224 -5.63 4.68 9.23
N CYS A 225 -4.69 3.74 9.19
CA CYS A 225 -3.94 3.35 8.00
C CYS A 225 -4.47 2.08 7.32
N ILE A 226 -5.30 1.31 8.02
CA ILE A 226 -5.79 0.00 7.58
C ILE A 226 -7.32 -0.01 7.72
N PRO A 227 -8.06 0.17 6.62
CA PRO A 227 -9.51 0.38 6.68
C PRO A 227 -10.28 -0.74 7.41
N THR A 228 -9.83 -2.00 7.29
CA THR A 228 -10.48 -3.12 7.98
C THR A 228 -10.37 -3.00 9.50
N LEU A 229 -9.23 -2.55 10.03
CA LEU A 229 -9.08 -2.32 11.46
C LEU A 229 -9.97 -1.17 11.93
N TYR A 230 -10.04 -0.09 11.17
CA TYR A 230 -10.97 1.00 11.43
C TYR A 230 -12.43 0.50 11.45
N SER A 231 -12.85 -0.29 10.46
CA SER A 231 -14.21 -0.84 10.40
C SER A 231 -14.57 -1.73 11.60
N ILE A 232 -13.62 -2.53 12.10
CA ILE A 232 -13.82 -3.35 13.30
C ILE A 232 -14.15 -2.43 14.48
N TRP A 233 -13.39 -1.35 14.61
CA TRP A 233 -13.51 -0.39 15.69
C TRP A 233 -14.85 0.34 15.65
N VAL A 234 -15.22 0.94 14.52
CA VAL A 234 -16.44 1.77 14.40
C VAL A 234 -17.73 0.97 14.24
N SER A 235 -17.63 -0.34 14.00
CA SER A 235 -18.82 -1.20 13.84
C SER A 235 -19.77 -1.13 15.05
N LYS A 236 -21.07 -1.39 14.83
CA LYS A 236 -22.09 -1.44 15.91
C LYS A 236 -22.06 -2.77 16.70
N ASN A 237 -21.11 -3.66 16.41
CA ASN A 237 -21.03 -4.98 17.03
C ASN A 237 -20.64 -4.90 18.51
N SER A 238 -20.90 -5.98 19.26
CA SER A 238 -20.49 -6.07 20.67
C SER A 238 -18.97 -6.01 20.84
N THR A 239 -18.50 -5.47 21.97
CA THR A 239 -17.06 -5.39 22.30
C THR A 239 -16.35 -6.75 22.21
N SER A 240 -17.02 -7.82 22.65
CA SER A 240 -16.51 -9.20 22.56
C SER A 240 -16.28 -9.62 21.11
N TYR A 241 -17.25 -9.35 20.23
CA TYR A 241 -17.11 -9.63 18.80
C TYR A 241 -15.98 -8.81 18.16
N LYS A 242 -15.90 -7.51 18.46
CA LYS A 242 -14.83 -6.64 17.95
C LYS A 242 -13.44 -7.13 18.38
N ASN A 243 -13.26 -7.49 19.65
CA ASN A 243 -11.98 -8.02 20.15
C ASN A 243 -11.62 -9.36 19.48
N ARG A 244 -12.60 -10.22 19.18
CA ARG A 244 -12.37 -11.46 18.42
C ARG A 244 -11.89 -11.17 16.99
N GLN A 245 -12.52 -10.22 16.31
CA GLN A 245 -12.11 -9.82 14.95
C GLN A 245 -10.74 -9.15 14.96
N LEU A 246 -10.45 -8.33 15.97
CA LEU A 246 -9.14 -7.72 16.17
C LEU A 246 -8.06 -8.80 16.37
N HIS A 247 -8.30 -9.80 17.23
CA HIS A 247 -7.37 -10.91 17.40
C HIS A 247 -7.12 -11.65 16.07
N ARG A 248 -8.17 -11.93 15.29
CA ARG A 248 -8.03 -12.55 13.96
C ARG A 248 -7.25 -11.68 12.97
N ALA A 249 -7.37 -10.35 13.06
CA ALA A 249 -6.60 -9.44 12.20
C ALA A 249 -5.10 -9.48 12.50
N PHE A 250 -4.71 -9.70 13.76
CA PHE A 250 -3.32 -9.81 14.19
C PHE A 250 -2.77 -11.24 14.19
N ASP A 251 -3.64 -12.23 13.99
CA ASP A 251 -3.27 -13.63 13.91
C ASP A 251 -2.31 -13.87 12.73
N GLY A 252 -1.16 -14.46 13.03
CA GLY A 252 -0.09 -14.72 12.05
C GLY A 252 0.76 -13.52 11.65
N VAL A 253 0.60 -12.31 12.22
CA VAL A 253 1.41 -11.13 11.80
C VAL A 253 2.91 -11.35 12.00
N VAL A 254 3.34 -11.91 13.13
CA VAL A 254 4.77 -12.18 13.39
C VAL A 254 5.30 -13.25 12.45
N GLU A 255 4.54 -14.32 12.24
CA GLU A 255 4.89 -15.38 11.29
C GLU A 255 5.02 -14.82 9.85
N LEU A 256 4.10 -13.94 9.43
CA LEU A 256 4.18 -13.29 8.12
C LEU A 256 5.37 -12.32 8.03
N LEU A 257 5.75 -11.63 9.11
CA LEU A 257 6.96 -10.82 9.11
C LEU A 257 8.21 -11.68 8.87
N GLU A 258 8.29 -12.85 9.51
CA GLU A 258 9.41 -13.78 9.34
C GLU A 258 9.44 -14.39 7.93
N GLN A 259 8.29 -14.81 7.40
CA GLN A 259 8.22 -15.53 6.13
C GLN A 259 8.15 -14.63 4.89
N LYS A 260 7.55 -13.44 5.01
CA LYS A 260 7.23 -12.54 3.88
C LYS A 260 8.03 -11.26 3.89
N THR A 261 9.05 -11.15 4.74
CA THR A 261 10.00 -10.03 4.70
C THR A 261 11.44 -10.50 4.85
N VAL A 262 12.40 -9.61 4.59
CA VAL A 262 13.83 -9.86 4.90
C VAL A 262 14.26 -9.30 6.26
N LEU A 263 13.36 -8.70 7.04
CA LEU A 263 13.73 -7.97 8.24
C LEU A 263 14.44 -8.87 9.27
N PHE A 264 13.94 -10.08 9.51
CA PHE A 264 14.56 -11.03 10.44
C PHE A 264 15.93 -11.53 9.98
N ASN A 265 16.21 -11.50 8.67
CA ASN A 265 17.51 -11.88 8.12
C ASN A 265 18.51 -10.72 8.15
N GLU A 266 18.03 -9.47 8.05
CA GLU A 266 18.87 -8.27 7.95
C GLU A 266 19.13 -7.58 9.29
N LEU A 267 18.18 -7.67 10.24
CA LEU A 267 18.21 -6.96 11.51
C LEU A 267 18.52 -7.93 12.65
N GLN A 268 19.59 -7.65 13.39
CA GLN A 268 19.93 -8.44 14.57
C GLN A 268 18.97 -8.13 15.71
N GLU A 269 18.62 -9.18 16.47
CA GLU A 269 17.78 -9.08 17.67
C GLU A 269 16.42 -8.42 17.40
N LEU A 270 15.89 -8.57 16.18
CA LEU A 270 14.57 -8.06 15.84
C LEU A 270 13.53 -8.72 16.74
N THR A 271 12.82 -7.91 17.49
CA THR A 271 11.72 -8.33 18.36
C THR A 271 10.50 -7.47 18.07
N VAL A 272 9.34 -8.13 17.99
CA VAL A 272 8.05 -7.48 17.75
C VAL A 272 7.13 -7.85 18.90
N ASN A 273 6.79 -6.86 19.73
CA ASN A 273 5.86 -7.03 20.84
C ASN A 273 4.49 -6.45 20.46
N ILE A 274 3.55 -7.34 20.18
CA ILE A 274 2.14 -7.02 19.97
C ILE A 274 1.43 -7.30 21.30
N PRO A 275 1.00 -6.27 22.06
CA PRO A 275 0.29 -6.49 23.32
C PRO A 275 -1.06 -7.16 23.07
N ARG A 276 -1.77 -7.53 24.15
CA ARG A 276 -3.15 -8.03 24.06
C ARG A 276 -4.12 -6.91 23.69
N LEU A 277 -4.16 -6.60 22.40
CA LEU A 277 -4.94 -5.51 21.83
C LEU A 277 -6.43 -5.64 22.14
N LYS A 278 -7.02 -4.55 22.62
CA LYS A 278 -8.46 -4.42 22.87
C LYS A 278 -8.98 -3.15 22.23
N VAL A 279 -10.21 -3.19 21.72
CA VAL A 279 -10.87 -1.99 21.17
C VAL A 279 -11.11 -0.93 22.24
N SER A 280 -11.22 -1.33 23.51
CA SER A 280 -11.30 -0.42 24.66
C SER A 280 -9.97 0.27 24.99
N SER A 281 -8.85 -0.21 24.45
CA SER A 281 -7.49 0.27 24.72
C SER A 281 -6.80 0.76 23.45
N PRO A 282 -7.35 1.80 22.80
CA PRO A 282 -6.92 2.25 21.46
C PRO A 282 -5.48 2.74 21.38
N ASN A 283 -4.94 3.15 22.52
CA ASN A 283 -3.59 3.70 22.63
C ASN A 283 -2.57 2.61 23.02
N GLU A 284 -2.97 1.34 23.07
CA GLU A 284 -2.00 0.26 23.21
C GLU A 284 -1.05 0.26 22.01
N VAL A 285 0.23 0.07 22.33
CA VAL A 285 1.34 0.33 21.40
C VAL A 285 2.01 -0.97 21.04
N ILE A 286 2.08 -1.24 19.73
CA ILE A 286 2.93 -2.27 19.15
C ILE A 286 4.35 -1.73 19.13
N ARG A 287 5.29 -2.46 19.73
CA ARG A 287 6.69 -2.04 19.85
C ARG A 287 7.58 -2.97 19.05
N ILE A 288 8.49 -2.40 18.27
CA ILE A 288 9.52 -3.14 17.56
C ILE A 288 10.87 -2.68 18.13
N SER A 289 11.81 -3.60 18.32
CA SER A 289 13.18 -3.25 18.64
C SER A 289 14.17 -4.11 17.86
N PHE A 290 15.28 -3.51 17.45
CA PHE A 290 16.31 -4.16 16.64
C PHE A 290 17.64 -3.40 16.71
N ASN A 291 18.72 -4.10 16.39
CA ASN A 291 20.05 -3.53 16.21
C ASN A 291 20.54 -3.75 14.77
N ASN A 292 20.91 -2.67 14.06
CA ASN A 292 21.55 -2.78 12.75
C ASN A 292 23.07 -2.59 12.90
N ASN A 293 23.80 -3.68 13.14
CA ASN A 293 25.26 -3.67 13.33
C ASN A 293 26.08 -3.74 12.02
N ARG A 294 25.46 -3.68 10.84
CA ARG A 294 26.18 -3.73 9.54
C ARG A 294 26.89 -2.40 9.16
N GLY A 295 27.63 -1.82 10.12
CA GLY A 295 28.43 -0.59 9.93
C GLY A 295 29.90 -0.70 10.38
N ARG A 296 30.38 -1.88 10.75
CA ARG A 296 31.81 -2.15 10.98
C ARG A 296 32.14 -3.50 10.34
N GLY A 297 32.67 -3.51 9.11
CA GLY A 297 33.14 -4.79 8.58
C GLY A 297 33.52 -4.91 7.12
N GLU A 298 33.33 -3.92 6.24
CA GLU A 298 33.90 -3.99 4.89
C GLU A 298 34.50 -2.63 4.53
N LYS A 299 35.66 -2.35 5.13
CA LYS A 299 36.69 -1.61 4.39
C LYS A 299 37.22 -2.61 3.38
N SER A 300 36.80 -2.48 2.13
CA SER A 300 37.50 -3.07 1.01
C SER A 300 38.96 -2.59 1.08
N ASN A 301 39.84 -3.53 1.45
CA ASN A 301 41.23 -3.45 1.04
C ASN A 301 41.24 -3.68 -0.47
N GLU A 302 41.14 -2.61 -1.25
CA GLU A 302 41.67 -2.61 -2.61
C GLU A 302 43.01 -1.89 -2.54
N LYS A 303 44.05 -2.71 -2.76
CA LYS A 303 45.37 -2.27 -3.20
C LYS A 303 45.31 -1.93 -4.68
#